data_AF-A0A847B3J1-F1
#
_entry.id   AF-A0A847B3J1-F1
#
_cell.length_a   1.000
_cell.length_b   1.000
_cell.length_c   1.000
_cell.angle_alpha   90.00
_cell.angle_beta   90.00
_cell.angle_gamma   90.00
#
_symmetry.space_group_name_H-M   'P 1'
#
loop_
_entity.id
_entity.type
_entity.pdbx_description
1 polymer ?
#
loop_
_entity_poly.entity_id
_entity_poly.type
_entity_poly.pdbx_seq_one_letter_code
_entity_poly.pdbx_strand_id
1 'polypeptide(L)'
;FAEVCTRVREVWNHGQPADSAPFYTWKEQKDYPWSTMEERAASAEANWYDNLSTGNQPTSNNHYLDGNNYRAVDYSKKSDLNVIDFPMHWNFKNAYDAFNIAKWNDHVYADATWNVTYVDSHDYAPDGAPEGERFNQPQDVWAENLALMFTFRGVPSIYYGTEIEFQKGKRIDVGPNAPLSETGRAYFGDHIAGSVTATDFGKYTNASGAVANTLNHPLAKHIRTLNLIRHAVPALQKGQYSTDNISGGMAYKRRFTDATTDSFALVTVSGGATFNSIPNGTYVDAVTGDTKNVTNGSLSVSLSGKGNVRVYVYNSSLTSAPGKVAEYGNYIR
;
A
#
# COMPACT_ATOMS: atom_id res chain seq x y z
N PHE A 1 -5.77 12.07 -7.20
CA PHE A 1 -5.49 11.73 -5.78
C PHE A 1 -5.09 13.01 -5.08
N ALA A 2 -5.70 13.31 -3.94
CA ALA A 2 -5.41 14.51 -3.16
C ALA A 2 -4.41 14.20 -2.05
N GLU A 3 -3.53 15.16 -1.78
CA GLU A 3 -2.64 15.16 -0.62
C GLU A 3 -3.32 15.94 0.51
N VAL A 4 -3.70 15.25 1.57
CA VAL A 4 -4.34 15.84 2.76
C VAL A 4 -3.39 15.62 3.94
N CYS A 5 -2.50 16.58 4.16
CA CYS A 5 -1.36 16.43 5.07
C CYS A 5 -1.76 16.46 6.56
N THR A 6 -2.21 15.32 7.10
CA THR A 6 -2.42 15.13 8.54
C THR A 6 -1.15 14.65 9.21
N ARG A 7 -0.44 15.49 9.97
CA ARG A 7 0.84 15.13 10.62
C ARG A 7 0.68 14.40 11.96
N VAL A 8 -0.08 13.30 11.93
CA VAL A 8 -0.41 12.50 13.13
C VAL A 8 -0.54 11.02 12.78
N ARG A 9 -0.42 10.15 13.79
CA ARG A 9 -0.56 8.69 13.63
C ARG A 9 -2.00 8.17 13.65
N GLU A 10 -2.94 9.00 14.08
CA GLU A 10 -4.37 8.66 14.16
C GLU A 10 -5.08 8.87 12.82
N VAL A 11 -6.22 8.19 12.61
CA VAL A 11 -6.98 8.32 11.35
C VAL A 11 -7.74 9.64 11.24
N TRP A 12 -8.18 10.17 12.40
CA TRP A 12 -8.85 11.46 12.53
C TRP A 12 -7.92 12.40 13.28
N ASN A 13 -7.42 13.44 12.61
CA ASN A 13 -6.49 14.42 13.16
C ASN A 13 -7.05 15.08 14.43
N HIS A 14 -6.61 14.63 15.60
CA HIS A 14 -7.11 15.06 16.91
C HIS A 14 -8.65 15.04 17.01
N GLY A 15 -9.28 14.06 16.36
CA GLY A 15 -10.73 13.93 16.31
C GLY A 15 -11.45 14.97 15.43
N GLN A 16 -10.75 15.64 14.50
CA GLN A 16 -11.32 16.63 13.58
C GLN A 16 -11.44 16.07 12.15
N PRO A 17 -12.64 15.63 11.71
CA PRO A 17 -12.84 15.05 10.38
C PRO A 17 -12.42 15.96 9.23
N ALA A 18 -12.82 17.23 9.23
CA ALA A 18 -12.56 18.13 8.11
C ALA A 18 -11.06 18.40 7.86
N ASP A 19 -10.19 18.17 8.85
CA ASP A 19 -8.75 18.22 8.69
C ASP A 19 -8.11 16.87 8.32
N SER A 20 -8.91 15.83 8.10
CA SER A 20 -8.45 14.45 7.99
C SER A 20 -8.60 13.84 6.60
N ALA A 21 -7.63 13.02 6.19
CA ALA A 21 -7.63 12.37 4.88
C ALA A 21 -8.93 11.60 4.53
N PRO A 22 -9.56 10.81 5.42
CA PRO A 22 -10.76 10.06 5.06
C PRO A 22 -11.95 10.95 4.68
N PHE A 23 -12.07 12.14 5.28
CA PHE A 23 -13.20 13.05 5.09
C PHE A 23 -13.42 13.40 3.63
N TYR A 24 -12.34 13.73 2.93
CA TYR A 24 -12.37 14.14 1.53
C TYR A 24 -12.73 13.02 0.55
N THR A 25 -12.76 11.75 1.00
CA THR A 25 -13.20 10.63 0.16
C THR A 25 -14.72 10.51 0.05
N TRP A 26 -15.45 11.26 0.86
CA TRP A 26 -16.92 11.23 0.90
C TRP A 26 -17.51 12.40 0.13
N LYS A 27 -18.60 12.13 -0.59
CA LYS A 27 -19.39 13.17 -1.23
C LYS A 27 -19.99 14.06 -0.15
N GLU A 28 -20.02 15.35 -0.41
CA GLU A 28 -20.72 16.32 0.44
C GLU A 28 -22.19 15.90 0.66
N GLN A 29 -22.65 15.92 1.90
CA GLN A 29 -24.00 15.45 2.28
C GLN A 29 -25.03 16.59 2.37
N LYS A 30 -24.55 17.84 2.35
CA LYS A 30 -25.37 19.05 2.46
C LYS A 30 -25.05 20.02 1.32
N ASP A 31 -26.08 20.63 0.76
CA ASP A 31 -25.88 21.68 -0.24
C ASP A 31 -25.48 22.99 0.45
N TYR A 32 -24.31 23.50 0.10
CA TYR A 32 -23.82 24.81 0.52
C TYR A 32 -23.82 25.79 -0.66
N PRO A 33 -24.03 27.11 -0.45
CA PRO A 33 -23.88 28.12 -1.50
C PRO A 33 -22.40 28.30 -1.94
N TRP A 34 -22.15 28.46 -3.25
CA TRP A 34 -20.77 28.60 -3.78
C TRP A 34 -20.59 29.73 -4.82
N SER A 35 -21.60 30.58 -5.02
CA SER A 35 -21.64 31.50 -6.18
C SER A 35 -20.72 32.70 -6.02
N THR A 36 -20.62 33.27 -4.81
CA THR A 36 -19.74 34.41 -4.51
C THR A 36 -18.58 34.02 -3.62
N MET A 37 -17.55 34.88 -3.51
CA MET A 37 -16.45 34.63 -2.58
C MET A 37 -16.91 34.60 -1.12
N GLU A 38 -17.83 35.49 -0.76
CA GLU A 38 -18.41 35.55 0.59
C GLU A 38 -19.17 34.27 0.92
N GLU A 39 -20.01 33.78 -0.01
CA GLU A 39 -20.70 32.50 0.13
C GLU A 39 -19.72 31.34 0.28
N ARG A 40 -18.67 31.28 -0.55
CA ARG A 40 -17.67 30.20 -0.46
C ARG A 40 -16.95 30.17 0.89
N ALA A 41 -16.60 31.33 1.43
CA ALA A 41 -15.95 31.43 2.74
C ALA A 41 -16.89 30.96 3.85
N ALA A 42 -18.13 31.46 3.87
CA ALA A 42 -19.15 31.06 4.85
C ALA A 42 -19.51 29.57 4.74
N SER A 43 -19.57 29.02 3.53
CA SER A 43 -19.84 27.62 3.27
C SER A 43 -18.73 26.69 3.74
N ALA A 44 -17.47 27.08 3.55
CA ALA A 44 -16.34 26.31 4.08
C ALA A 44 -16.35 26.29 5.62
N GLU A 45 -16.65 27.43 6.26
CA GLU A 45 -16.80 27.53 7.71
C GLU A 45 -17.99 26.69 8.23
N ALA A 46 -19.15 26.78 7.57
CA ALA A 46 -20.32 25.98 7.93
C ALA A 46 -20.04 24.47 7.77
N ASN A 47 -19.39 24.06 6.68
CA ASN A 47 -19.01 22.67 6.45
C ASN A 47 -18.09 22.12 7.54
N TRP A 48 -17.12 22.94 7.97
CA TRP A 48 -16.25 22.62 9.09
C TRP A 48 -17.05 22.38 10.37
N TYR A 49 -17.94 23.30 10.75
CA TYR A 49 -18.73 23.20 11.98
C TYR A 49 -19.72 22.02 11.95
N ASP A 50 -20.33 21.73 10.81
CA ASP A 50 -21.26 20.62 10.63
C ASP A 50 -20.58 19.24 10.78
N ASN A 51 -19.25 19.18 10.63
CA ASN A 51 -18.47 17.94 10.60
C ASN A 51 -17.47 17.78 11.76
N LEU A 52 -17.63 18.50 12.88
CA LEU A 52 -16.71 18.43 14.01
C LEU A 52 -16.64 17.06 14.71
N SER A 53 -17.66 16.20 14.57
CA SER A 53 -17.72 14.91 15.25
C SER A 53 -17.39 13.76 14.31
N THR A 54 -16.45 12.91 14.75
CA THR A 54 -16.11 11.65 14.06
C THR A 54 -17.27 10.65 14.03
N GLY A 55 -18.17 10.68 15.03
CA GLY A 55 -19.30 9.76 15.13
C GLY A 55 -20.39 9.99 14.07
N ASN A 56 -20.42 11.18 13.46
CA ASN A 56 -21.35 11.51 12.38
C ASN A 56 -20.78 11.20 10.99
N GLN A 57 -19.51 10.79 10.92
CA GLN A 57 -18.87 10.52 9.65
C GLN A 57 -19.36 9.19 9.06
N PRO A 58 -19.59 9.13 7.74
CA PRO A 58 -20.02 7.91 7.07
C PRO A 58 -18.95 6.81 7.15
N THR A 59 -19.40 5.57 7.00
CA THR A 59 -18.53 4.40 6.95
C THR A 59 -18.84 3.55 5.71
N SER A 60 -17.84 2.82 5.23
CA SER A 60 -17.99 1.86 4.12
C SER A 60 -17.48 0.48 4.53
N ASN A 61 -17.92 -0.52 3.77
CA ASN A 61 -17.34 -1.87 3.77
C ASN A 61 -16.65 -2.18 2.43
N ASN A 62 -16.41 -1.19 1.56
CA ASN A 62 -15.87 -1.37 0.20
C ASN A 62 -14.50 -2.05 0.19
N HIS A 63 -13.72 -1.88 1.26
CA HIS A 63 -12.40 -2.49 1.43
C HIS A 63 -12.45 -3.92 1.97
N TYR A 64 -13.57 -4.35 2.56
CA TYR A 64 -13.65 -5.55 3.39
C TYR A 64 -14.41 -6.70 2.72
N LEU A 65 -13.87 -7.92 2.81
CA LEU A 65 -14.54 -9.13 2.31
C LEU A 65 -15.70 -9.55 3.21
N ASP A 66 -16.72 -10.19 2.62
CA ASP A 66 -17.75 -10.91 3.37
C ASP A 66 -17.29 -12.35 3.64
N GLY A 67 -16.58 -12.54 4.75
CA GLY A 67 -15.84 -13.78 5.00
C GLY A 67 -14.70 -13.95 3.99
N ASN A 68 -14.94 -14.68 2.91
CA ASN A 68 -14.02 -14.79 1.76
C ASN A 68 -14.65 -14.32 0.44
N ASN A 69 -15.89 -13.82 0.46
CA ASN A 69 -16.57 -13.39 -0.75
C ASN A 69 -16.25 -11.93 -1.04
N TYR A 70 -15.96 -11.65 -2.31
CA TYR A 70 -15.89 -10.28 -2.79
C TYR A 70 -17.30 -9.72 -2.91
N ARG A 71 -17.48 -8.46 -2.52
CA ARG A 71 -18.76 -7.76 -2.51
C ARG A 71 -18.78 -6.71 -3.62
N ALA A 72 -19.97 -6.42 -4.14
CA ALA A 72 -20.15 -5.24 -4.98
C ALA A 72 -19.79 -3.97 -4.18
N VAL A 73 -19.01 -3.09 -4.80
CA VAL A 73 -18.64 -1.80 -4.20
C VAL A 73 -19.81 -0.83 -4.27
N ASP A 74 -20.04 -0.08 -3.20
CA ASP A 74 -21.02 0.99 -3.12
C ASP A 74 -20.34 2.36 -3.15
N TYR A 75 -20.46 3.05 -4.28
CA TYR A 75 -19.94 4.41 -4.48
C TYR A 75 -21.02 5.49 -4.41
N SER A 76 -22.22 5.18 -3.91
CA SER A 76 -23.34 6.15 -3.82
C SER A 76 -23.01 7.40 -3.00
N LYS A 77 -22.10 7.27 -2.03
CA LYS A 77 -21.62 8.37 -1.16
C LYS A 77 -20.15 8.72 -1.37
N LYS A 78 -19.47 8.13 -2.34
CA LYS A 78 -18.05 8.38 -2.61
C LYS A 78 -17.90 9.73 -3.36
N SER A 79 -16.88 10.51 -3.02
CA SER A 79 -16.48 11.69 -3.81
C SER A 79 -15.62 11.29 -5.02
N ASP A 80 -15.37 12.23 -5.92
CA ASP A 80 -14.41 12.01 -7.01
C ASP A 80 -12.95 11.98 -6.54
N LEU A 81 -12.69 12.26 -5.25
CA LEU A 81 -11.35 12.23 -4.67
C LEU A 81 -11.04 10.85 -4.08
N ASN A 82 -9.79 10.46 -4.29
CA ASN A 82 -9.08 9.46 -3.50
C ASN A 82 -7.87 10.18 -2.90
N VAL A 83 -7.31 9.66 -1.80
CA VAL A 83 -6.30 10.39 -1.04
C VAL A 83 -5.01 9.60 -0.87
N ILE A 84 -3.94 10.31 -0.55
CA ILE A 84 -2.76 9.72 0.09
C ILE A 84 -3.14 9.23 1.49
N ASP A 85 -2.71 8.01 1.82
CA ASP A 85 -2.93 7.35 3.11
C ASP A 85 -1.97 7.89 4.17
N PHE A 86 -2.18 9.14 4.59
CA PHE A 86 -1.38 9.76 5.64
C PHE A 86 -1.36 8.97 6.95
N PRO A 87 -2.48 8.36 7.41
CA PRO A 87 -2.45 7.50 8.59
C PRO A 87 -1.49 6.32 8.44
N MET A 88 -1.47 5.62 7.30
CA MET A 88 -0.43 4.61 7.06
C MET A 88 0.97 5.22 6.98
N HIS A 89 1.14 6.32 6.23
CA HIS A 89 2.42 7.03 6.10
C HIS A 89 3.06 7.32 7.46
N TRP A 90 2.34 7.96 8.38
CA TRP A 90 2.87 8.30 9.70
C TRP A 90 3.19 7.10 10.58
N ASN A 91 2.60 5.93 10.29
CA ASN A 91 2.86 4.69 11.00
C ASN A 91 3.93 3.81 10.32
N PHE A 92 4.45 4.18 9.15
CA PHE A 92 5.44 3.40 8.40
C PHE A 92 6.87 3.42 8.96
N LYS A 93 7.07 3.81 10.22
CA LYS A 93 8.33 3.48 10.91
C LYS A 93 8.59 1.97 10.91
N ASN A 94 7.51 1.18 10.96
CA ASN A 94 7.51 -0.25 10.68
C ASN A 94 6.18 -0.65 10.02
N ALA A 95 6.18 -1.76 9.29
CA ALA A 95 5.00 -2.16 8.53
C ALA A 95 3.85 -2.65 9.43
N TYR A 96 4.16 -3.21 10.60
CA TYR A 96 3.15 -3.76 11.51
C TYR A 96 2.21 -2.66 12.03
N ASP A 97 2.76 -1.51 12.41
CA ASP A 97 1.97 -0.36 12.85
C ASP A 97 1.12 0.20 11.69
N ALA A 98 1.71 0.35 10.50
CA ALA A 98 0.99 0.81 9.31
C ALA A 98 -0.14 -0.16 8.90
N PHE A 99 0.08 -1.46 9.01
CA PHE A 99 -0.95 -2.47 8.78
C PHE A 99 -2.10 -2.37 9.77
N ASN A 100 -1.80 -2.18 11.07
CA ASN A 100 -2.83 -2.11 12.10
C ASN A 100 -3.68 -0.83 12.02
N ILE A 101 -3.07 0.33 11.77
CA ILE A 101 -3.85 1.58 11.64
C ILE A 101 -4.84 1.49 10.47
N ALA A 102 -4.43 0.91 9.34
CA ALA A 102 -5.30 0.63 8.21
C ALA A 102 -6.40 -0.37 8.58
N LYS A 103 -6.02 -1.54 9.08
CA LYS A 103 -6.95 -2.62 9.47
C LYS A 103 -8.07 -2.13 10.39
N TRP A 104 -7.75 -1.26 11.34
CA TRP A 104 -8.75 -0.77 12.30
C TRP A 104 -9.63 0.35 11.77
N ASN A 105 -9.19 1.08 10.73
CA ASN A 105 -9.83 2.35 10.36
C ASN A 105 -10.21 2.47 8.88
N ASP A 106 -9.91 1.49 8.02
CA ASP A 106 -10.24 1.59 6.58
C ASP A 106 -11.74 1.79 6.29
N HIS A 107 -12.60 1.42 7.24
CA HIS A 107 -14.04 1.65 7.18
C HIS A 107 -14.43 3.13 7.17
N VAL A 108 -13.56 4.05 7.60
CA VAL A 108 -13.85 5.49 7.56
C VAL A 108 -13.54 6.14 6.21
N TYR A 109 -12.93 5.40 5.28
CA TYR A 109 -12.76 5.83 3.90
C TYR A 109 -13.94 5.35 3.05
N ALA A 110 -14.33 6.13 2.05
CA ALA A 110 -15.33 5.69 1.08
C ALA A 110 -14.85 4.46 0.32
N ASP A 111 -13.55 4.38 0.00
CA ASP A 111 -12.91 3.15 -0.48
C ASP A 111 -11.39 3.17 -0.25
N ALA A 112 -10.93 2.53 0.82
CA ALA A 112 -9.51 2.46 1.15
C ALA A 112 -8.67 1.65 0.14
N THR A 113 -9.28 0.87 -0.76
CA THR A 113 -8.54 0.10 -1.79
C THR A 113 -7.90 1.00 -2.85
N TRP A 114 -8.36 2.26 -2.95
CA TRP A 114 -7.79 3.29 -3.81
C TRP A 114 -6.81 4.23 -3.11
N ASN A 115 -6.62 4.12 -1.80
CA ASN A 115 -5.70 5.00 -1.08
C ASN A 115 -4.26 4.84 -1.60
N VAL A 116 -3.57 5.95 -1.83
CA VAL A 116 -2.16 5.94 -2.26
C VAL A 116 -1.28 5.77 -1.03
N THR A 117 -0.49 4.71 -0.96
CA THR A 117 0.44 4.46 0.15
C THR A 117 1.84 4.89 -0.24
N TYR A 118 2.56 5.55 0.68
CA TYR A 118 4.01 5.73 0.58
C TYR A 118 4.63 5.72 1.98
N VAL A 119 5.91 5.38 2.05
CA VAL A 119 6.70 5.41 3.29
C VAL A 119 7.35 6.77 3.44
N ASP A 120 8.10 7.23 2.45
CA ASP A 120 8.65 8.59 2.40
C ASP A 120 8.24 9.30 1.11
N SER A 121 8.48 10.60 1.08
CA SER A 121 8.08 11.50 0.00
C SER A 121 9.07 12.64 -0.18
N HIS A 122 8.69 13.59 -1.03
CA HIS A 122 9.41 14.83 -1.23
C HIS A 122 9.28 15.83 -0.07
N ASP A 123 8.42 15.58 0.93
CA ASP A 123 8.21 16.46 2.08
C ASP A 123 8.47 15.77 3.42
N TYR A 124 8.07 14.49 3.53
CA TYR A 124 8.01 13.79 4.81
C TYR A 124 8.48 12.34 4.73
N ALA A 125 9.10 11.89 5.82
CA ALA A 125 9.18 10.50 6.27
C ALA A 125 8.25 10.27 7.49
N PRO A 126 7.99 9.01 7.88
CA PRO A 126 7.06 8.67 8.98
C PRO A 126 7.50 9.20 10.35
N ASP A 127 6.57 9.23 11.30
CA ASP A 127 6.87 9.57 12.69
C ASP A 127 7.90 8.59 13.25
N GLY A 128 8.90 9.12 13.95
CA GLY A 128 9.99 8.34 14.52
C GLY A 128 10.96 7.70 13.51
N ALA A 129 10.85 8.03 12.21
CA ALA A 129 11.84 7.76 11.16
C ALA A 129 12.25 9.11 10.54
N PRO A 130 13.09 9.89 11.26
CA PRO A 130 13.05 11.36 11.37
C PRO A 130 12.30 12.07 10.24
N GLU A 131 11.14 12.65 10.56
CA GLU A 131 10.11 13.07 9.58
C GLU A 131 10.64 14.01 8.48
N GLY A 132 11.64 14.83 8.79
CA GLY A 132 12.23 15.77 7.84
C GLY A 132 13.46 15.23 7.10
N GLU A 133 13.75 13.93 7.17
CA GLU A 133 14.88 13.26 6.50
C GLU A 133 14.39 12.17 5.54
N ARG A 134 15.15 11.89 4.48
CA ARG A 134 14.92 10.66 3.68
C ARG A 134 14.98 9.46 4.61
N PHE A 135 14.05 8.51 4.42
CA PHE A 135 13.77 7.46 5.40
C PHE A 135 15.02 6.82 5.98
N ASN A 136 15.25 7.09 7.26
CA ASN A 136 16.51 6.78 7.94
C ASN A 136 16.34 5.61 8.91
N GLN A 137 15.86 4.48 8.40
CA GLN A 137 15.79 3.20 9.13
C GLN A 137 16.60 2.12 8.40
N PRO A 138 16.92 0.97 9.03
CA PRO A 138 17.61 -0.13 8.37
C PRO A 138 16.93 -0.63 7.08
N GLN A 139 17.71 -1.12 6.11
CA GLN A 139 17.21 -1.52 4.77
C GLN A 139 16.18 -2.68 4.84
N ASP A 140 16.26 -3.54 5.86
CA ASP A 140 15.29 -4.61 6.08
C ASP A 140 13.91 -4.08 6.54
N VAL A 141 13.86 -2.93 7.23
CA VAL A 141 12.60 -2.21 7.54
C VAL A 141 11.99 -1.65 6.26
N TRP A 142 12.83 -1.08 5.38
CA TRP A 142 12.40 -0.68 4.04
C TRP A 142 11.79 -1.85 3.27
N ALA A 143 12.47 -3.00 3.25
CA ALA A 143 11.98 -4.19 2.57
C ALA A 143 10.64 -4.69 3.13
N GLU A 144 10.43 -4.62 4.44
CA GLU A 144 9.15 -4.97 5.08
C GLU A 144 8.02 -4.02 4.72
N ASN A 145 8.26 -2.71 4.78
CA ASN A 145 7.27 -1.71 4.38
C ASN A 145 6.85 -1.90 2.92
N LEU A 146 7.82 -2.12 2.03
CA LEU A 146 7.55 -2.41 0.62
C LEU A 146 6.75 -3.70 0.44
N ALA A 147 7.09 -4.76 1.18
CA ALA A 147 6.35 -6.02 1.11
C ALA A 147 4.87 -5.80 1.49
N LEU A 148 4.59 -5.03 2.54
CA LEU A 148 3.22 -4.66 2.90
C LEU A 148 2.54 -3.84 1.79
N MET A 149 3.16 -2.73 1.34
CA MET A 149 2.57 -1.84 0.34
C MET A 149 2.13 -2.60 -0.91
N PHE A 150 3.02 -3.44 -1.46
CA PHE A 150 2.75 -4.14 -2.71
C PHE A 150 1.76 -5.29 -2.59
N THR A 151 1.58 -5.87 -1.41
CA THR A 151 0.71 -7.05 -1.23
C THR A 151 -0.58 -6.75 -0.48
N PHE A 152 -0.70 -5.60 0.19
CA PHE A 152 -1.91 -5.13 0.85
C PHE A 152 -2.78 -4.25 -0.08
N ARG A 153 -3.83 -3.62 0.47
CA ARG A 153 -4.74 -2.74 -0.28
C ARG A 153 -4.14 -1.37 -0.54
N GLY A 154 -4.70 -0.64 -1.50
CA GLY A 154 -4.23 0.68 -1.89
C GLY A 154 -3.29 0.62 -3.10
N VAL A 155 -2.78 1.78 -3.49
CA VAL A 155 -1.88 1.98 -4.62
C VAL A 155 -0.49 2.32 -4.09
N PRO A 156 0.52 1.45 -4.25
CA PRO A 156 1.89 1.75 -3.84
C PRO A 156 2.48 2.91 -4.64
N SER A 157 3.02 3.91 -3.94
CA SER A 157 3.80 5.01 -4.50
C SER A 157 5.18 5.02 -3.85
N ILE A 158 6.22 5.08 -4.65
CA ILE A 158 7.61 5.08 -4.19
C ILE A 158 8.25 6.40 -4.61
N TYR A 159 8.91 7.08 -3.67
CA TYR A 159 9.69 8.26 -3.99
C TYR A 159 11.02 7.88 -4.64
N TYR A 160 11.47 8.66 -5.63
CA TYR A 160 12.64 8.28 -6.43
C TYR A 160 13.89 8.07 -5.56
N GLY A 161 14.73 7.12 -5.96
CA GLY A 161 15.97 6.80 -5.29
C GLY A 161 15.81 5.87 -4.08
N THR A 162 14.59 5.56 -3.64
CA THR A 162 14.34 4.54 -2.60
C THR A 162 14.93 3.18 -2.98
N GLU A 163 14.97 2.85 -4.27
CA GLU A 163 15.57 1.62 -4.78
C GLU A 163 17.05 1.43 -4.43
N ILE A 164 17.76 2.52 -4.12
CA ILE A 164 19.16 2.52 -3.65
C ILE A 164 19.36 3.21 -2.30
N GLU A 165 18.28 3.53 -1.58
CA GLU A 165 18.33 4.39 -0.36
C GLU A 165 19.04 5.73 -0.61
N PHE A 166 18.80 6.33 -1.78
CA PHE A 166 19.43 7.58 -2.20
C PHE A 166 19.18 8.69 -1.16
N GLN A 167 20.27 9.36 -0.77
CA GLN A 167 20.26 10.44 0.22
C GLN A 167 19.67 10.06 1.58
N LYS A 168 19.70 8.77 1.96
CA LYS A 168 19.28 8.29 3.29
C LYS A 168 19.83 9.17 4.42
N GLY A 169 18.95 9.62 5.32
CA GLY A 169 19.29 10.46 6.47
C GLY A 169 19.62 11.92 6.14
N LYS A 170 19.58 12.34 4.86
CA LYS A 170 19.65 13.76 4.53
C LYS A 170 18.31 14.41 4.79
N ARG A 171 18.36 15.67 5.23
CA ARG A 171 17.17 16.54 5.31
C ARG A 171 16.50 16.61 3.94
N ILE A 172 15.19 16.36 3.89
CA ILE A 172 14.42 16.31 2.65
C ILE A 172 14.40 17.70 2.01
N ASP A 173 13.90 18.68 2.78
CA ASP A 173 13.82 20.07 2.37
C ASP A 173 14.32 20.98 3.51
N VAL A 174 15.13 21.95 3.14
CA VAL A 174 15.61 23.01 4.03
C VAL A 174 15.32 24.40 3.46
N GLY A 175 14.45 24.50 2.45
CA GLY A 175 14.15 25.71 1.72
C GLY A 175 15.41 26.27 1.03
N PRO A 176 15.62 27.60 1.02
CA PRO A 176 16.76 28.23 0.36
C PRO A 176 18.09 28.08 1.12
N ASN A 177 18.13 27.28 2.20
CA ASN A 177 19.27 27.24 3.12
C ASN A 177 20.40 26.27 2.72
N ALA A 178 20.22 25.44 1.68
CA ALA A 178 21.27 24.59 1.13
C ALA A 178 21.04 24.28 -0.36
N PRO A 179 22.10 23.96 -1.14
CA PRO A 179 21.96 23.43 -2.49
C PRO A 179 21.17 22.11 -2.50
N LEU A 180 20.31 21.89 -3.50
CA LEU A 180 19.52 20.65 -3.62
C LEU A 180 20.39 19.39 -3.58
N SER A 181 21.61 19.44 -4.12
CA SER A 181 22.59 18.33 -4.11
C SER A 181 22.96 17.83 -2.72
N GLU A 182 22.75 18.64 -1.67
CA GLU A 182 23.04 18.30 -0.28
C GLU A 182 21.79 17.81 0.49
N THR A 183 20.64 17.74 -0.18
CA THR A 183 19.33 17.41 0.41
C THR A 183 18.78 16.08 -0.11
N GLY A 184 17.66 15.64 0.48
CA GLY A 184 16.88 14.50 0.01
C GLY A 184 16.20 14.70 -1.35
N ARG A 185 16.17 15.95 -1.85
CA ARG A 185 15.66 16.36 -3.18
C ARG A 185 16.76 16.50 -4.24
N ALA A 186 17.95 15.93 -3.99
CA ALA A 186 19.06 15.97 -4.94
C ALA A 186 18.71 15.31 -6.29
N TYR A 187 19.37 15.76 -7.36
CA TYR A 187 19.21 15.20 -8.70
C TYR A 187 19.66 13.73 -8.76
N PHE A 188 18.80 12.86 -9.28
CA PHE A 188 19.03 11.41 -9.32
C PHE A 188 19.48 10.89 -10.70
N GLY A 189 19.48 11.73 -11.74
CA GLY A 189 19.69 11.30 -13.12
C GLY A 189 20.99 10.52 -13.34
N ASP A 190 22.04 10.84 -12.59
CA ASP A 190 23.35 10.17 -12.67
C ASP A 190 23.28 8.68 -12.27
N HIS A 191 22.26 8.27 -11.51
CA HIS A 191 22.02 6.88 -11.13
C HIS A 191 21.18 6.09 -12.13
N ILE A 192 20.57 6.76 -13.11
CA ILE A 192 19.73 6.13 -14.16
C ILE A 192 20.27 6.33 -15.57
N ALA A 193 21.42 6.99 -15.71
CA ALA A 193 22.14 7.09 -16.98
C ALA A 193 22.59 5.69 -17.47
N GLY A 194 22.34 5.39 -18.74
CA GLY A 194 22.73 4.12 -19.35
C GLY A 194 21.69 3.59 -20.34
N SER A 195 21.64 2.27 -20.52
CA SER A 195 20.67 1.60 -21.40
C SER A 195 20.15 0.33 -20.75
N VAL A 196 18.88 0.01 -21.03
CA VAL A 196 18.18 -1.20 -20.56
C VAL A 196 17.35 -1.73 -21.72
N THR A 197 17.43 -3.04 -22.00
CA THR A 197 16.54 -3.68 -22.99
C THR A 197 15.34 -4.29 -22.26
N ALA A 198 14.24 -3.54 -22.14
CA ALA A 198 13.01 -4.06 -21.55
C ALA A 198 12.39 -5.13 -22.47
N THR A 199 12.02 -6.28 -21.90
CA THR A 199 11.44 -7.41 -22.66
C THR A 199 9.97 -7.65 -22.32
N ASP A 200 9.53 -7.20 -21.15
CA ASP A 200 8.16 -7.34 -20.64
C ASP A 200 7.98 -6.42 -19.41
N PHE A 201 6.79 -6.39 -18.82
CA PHE A 201 6.54 -5.70 -17.55
C PHE A 201 7.50 -6.20 -16.46
N GLY A 202 8.30 -5.28 -15.90
CA GLY A 202 9.25 -5.59 -14.84
C GLY A 202 10.39 -6.54 -15.26
N LYS A 203 10.55 -6.88 -16.55
CA LYS A 203 11.61 -7.74 -17.06
C LYS A 203 12.49 -7.00 -18.05
N TYR A 204 13.79 -7.25 -17.97
CA TYR A 204 14.75 -6.71 -18.91
C TYR A 204 15.92 -7.66 -19.13
N THR A 205 16.60 -7.47 -20.25
CA THR A 205 17.92 -8.01 -20.53
C THR A 205 18.88 -6.83 -20.71
N ASN A 206 20.19 -7.09 -20.61
CA ASN A 206 21.25 -6.15 -20.97
C ASN A 206 21.07 -4.73 -20.40
N ALA A 207 21.45 -4.54 -19.14
CA ALA A 207 21.60 -3.21 -18.54
C ALA A 207 23.07 -2.76 -18.58
N SER A 208 23.33 -1.51 -18.95
CA SER A 208 24.68 -0.91 -18.97
C SER A 208 24.66 0.49 -18.37
N GLY A 209 25.83 0.99 -17.94
CA GLY A 209 25.96 2.30 -17.29
C GLY A 209 25.52 2.28 -15.82
N ALA A 210 25.19 3.45 -15.28
CA ALA A 210 24.81 3.61 -13.88
C ALA A 210 23.48 2.92 -13.55
N VAL A 211 22.52 2.90 -14.48
CA VAL A 211 21.24 2.21 -14.30
C VAL A 211 21.42 0.71 -14.04
N ALA A 212 22.45 0.08 -14.60
CA ALA A 212 22.77 -1.33 -14.31
C ALA A 212 23.13 -1.54 -12.83
N ASN A 213 23.88 -0.61 -12.23
CA ASN A 213 24.24 -0.65 -10.82
C ASN A 213 23.00 -0.43 -9.94
N THR A 214 22.18 0.57 -10.27
CA THR A 214 20.91 0.87 -9.59
C THR A 214 19.97 -0.33 -9.58
N LEU A 215 19.72 -0.93 -10.75
CA LEU A 215 18.86 -2.11 -10.87
C LEU A 215 19.42 -3.35 -10.16
N ASN A 216 20.73 -3.38 -9.85
CA ASN A 216 21.35 -4.48 -9.13
C ASN A 216 21.24 -4.36 -7.60
N HIS A 217 20.81 -3.19 -7.08
CA HIS A 217 20.70 -2.94 -5.65
C HIS A 217 19.61 -3.83 -4.99
N PRO A 218 19.80 -4.27 -3.73
CA PRO A 218 18.86 -5.17 -3.08
C PRO A 218 17.40 -4.68 -3.06
N LEU A 219 17.17 -3.40 -2.76
CA LEU A 219 15.81 -2.84 -2.77
C LEU A 219 15.24 -2.70 -4.18
N ALA A 220 16.04 -2.35 -5.19
CA ALA A 220 15.59 -2.32 -6.58
C ALA A 220 15.04 -3.68 -7.05
N LYS A 221 15.78 -4.76 -6.74
CA LYS A 221 15.32 -6.14 -7.01
C LYS A 221 14.06 -6.48 -6.22
N HIS A 222 14.03 -6.12 -4.93
CA HIS A 222 12.88 -6.37 -4.06
C HIS A 222 11.61 -5.71 -4.57
N ILE A 223 11.66 -4.42 -4.92
CA ILE A 223 10.57 -3.65 -5.51
C ILE A 223 10.10 -4.31 -6.81
N ARG A 224 11.04 -4.66 -7.70
CA ARG A 224 10.72 -5.33 -8.97
C ARG A 224 9.99 -6.65 -8.74
N THR A 225 10.50 -7.50 -7.86
CA THR A 225 9.89 -8.79 -7.51
C THR A 225 8.48 -8.62 -6.93
N LEU A 226 8.30 -7.67 -6.00
CA LEU A 226 6.99 -7.36 -5.44
C LEU A 226 6.01 -6.84 -6.49
N ASN A 227 6.47 -6.00 -7.41
CA ASN A 227 5.65 -5.47 -8.49
C ASN A 227 5.23 -6.55 -9.50
N LEU A 228 6.13 -7.48 -9.82
CA LEU A 228 5.82 -8.66 -10.64
C LEU A 228 4.73 -9.52 -9.98
N ILE A 229 4.88 -9.83 -8.68
CA ILE A 229 3.88 -10.58 -7.91
C ILE A 229 2.53 -9.85 -7.91
N ARG A 230 2.52 -8.55 -7.61
CA ARG A 230 1.30 -7.73 -7.61
C ARG A 230 0.63 -7.74 -8.99
N HIS A 231 1.40 -7.58 -10.06
CA HIS A 231 0.88 -7.59 -11.43
C HIS A 231 0.28 -8.94 -11.83
N ALA A 232 0.86 -10.05 -11.38
CA ALA A 232 0.36 -11.38 -11.71
C ALA A 232 -0.88 -11.82 -10.91
N VAL A 233 -1.23 -11.13 -9.82
CA VAL A 233 -2.33 -11.52 -8.93
C VAL A 233 -3.38 -10.40 -8.86
N PRO A 234 -4.51 -10.50 -9.60
CA PRO A 234 -5.54 -9.46 -9.63
C PRO A 234 -6.08 -9.05 -8.25
N ALA A 235 -6.17 -10.00 -7.30
CA ALA A 235 -6.57 -9.73 -5.93
C ALA A 235 -5.66 -8.72 -5.21
N LEU A 236 -4.35 -8.70 -5.53
CA LEU A 236 -3.43 -7.74 -4.93
C LEU A 236 -3.65 -6.34 -5.49
N GLN A 237 -4.01 -6.23 -6.78
CA GLN A 237 -4.22 -4.96 -7.48
C GLN A 237 -5.53 -4.27 -7.11
N LYS A 238 -6.63 -5.03 -7.05
CA LYS A 238 -8.00 -4.48 -6.98
C LYS A 238 -8.84 -5.05 -5.84
N GLY A 239 -8.32 -6.03 -5.11
CA GLY A 239 -9.13 -6.82 -4.21
C GLY A 239 -9.44 -6.16 -2.87
N GLN A 240 -10.62 -6.48 -2.36
CA GLN A 240 -10.97 -6.35 -0.94
C GLN A 240 -10.05 -7.23 -0.09
N TYR A 241 -9.98 -6.97 1.22
CA TYR A 241 -9.23 -7.79 2.16
C TYR A 241 -10.06 -8.25 3.36
N SER A 242 -9.57 -9.25 4.08
CA SER A 242 -10.06 -9.63 5.40
C SER A 242 -8.92 -10.18 6.25
N THR A 243 -8.98 -9.91 7.55
CA THR A 243 -8.07 -10.49 8.56
C THR A 243 -8.75 -11.55 9.43
N ASP A 244 -10.00 -11.92 9.11
CA ASP A 244 -10.78 -12.87 9.89
C ASP A 244 -10.30 -14.30 9.70
N ASN A 245 -10.34 -15.08 10.79
CA ASN A 245 -9.98 -16.50 10.81
C ASN A 245 -8.52 -16.76 10.41
N ILE A 246 -7.61 -15.84 10.77
CA ILE A 246 -6.17 -15.95 10.52
C ILE A 246 -5.42 -15.91 11.85
N SER A 247 -4.49 -16.84 12.04
CA SER A 247 -3.47 -16.76 13.09
C SER A 247 -2.14 -16.35 12.47
N GLY A 248 -1.72 -15.11 12.67
CA GLY A 248 -0.48 -14.55 12.13
C GLY A 248 -0.34 -13.06 12.46
N GLY A 249 0.85 -12.49 12.29
CA GLY A 249 1.12 -11.08 12.57
C GLY A 249 0.59 -10.15 11.47
N MET A 250 1.33 -10.04 10.36
CA MET A 250 0.89 -9.35 9.15
C MET A 250 0.41 -10.36 8.13
N ALA A 251 -0.82 -10.83 8.32
CA ALA A 251 -1.45 -11.82 7.45
C ALA A 251 -2.89 -11.45 7.14
N TYR A 252 -3.28 -11.63 5.88
CA TYR A 252 -4.58 -11.23 5.37
C TYR A 252 -4.95 -12.01 4.11
N LYS A 253 -6.24 -12.06 3.83
CA LYS A 253 -6.82 -12.62 2.61
C LYS A 253 -7.14 -11.48 1.66
N ARG A 254 -6.95 -11.67 0.36
CA ARG A 254 -7.32 -10.72 -0.70
C ARG A 254 -8.22 -11.42 -1.70
N ARG A 255 -9.32 -10.79 -2.12
CA ARG A 255 -10.14 -11.30 -3.24
C ARG A 255 -10.58 -10.20 -4.17
N PHE A 256 -10.60 -10.50 -5.46
CA PHE A 256 -11.24 -9.69 -6.47
C PHE A 256 -12.03 -10.61 -7.40
N THR A 257 -13.29 -10.28 -7.64
CA THR A 257 -14.15 -11.01 -8.59
C THR A 257 -14.83 -10.06 -9.56
N ASP A 258 -14.89 -10.45 -10.84
CA ASP A 258 -15.74 -9.82 -11.86
C ASP A 258 -16.28 -10.90 -12.82
N ALA A 259 -16.82 -10.50 -13.97
CA ALA A 259 -17.41 -11.45 -14.94
C ALA A 259 -16.41 -12.50 -15.46
N THR A 260 -15.11 -12.23 -15.43
CA THR A 260 -14.06 -13.10 -15.99
C THR A 260 -12.96 -13.44 -15.00
N THR A 261 -13.02 -12.93 -13.77
CA THR A 261 -11.97 -13.04 -12.77
C THR A 261 -12.53 -13.56 -11.46
N ASP A 262 -11.86 -14.53 -10.85
CA ASP A 262 -12.02 -14.88 -9.44
C ASP A 262 -10.64 -15.15 -8.85
N SER A 263 -9.96 -14.07 -8.44
CA SER A 263 -8.64 -14.12 -7.86
C SER A 263 -8.76 -14.04 -6.34
N PHE A 264 -8.30 -15.08 -5.64
CA PHE A 264 -8.25 -15.15 -4.17
C PHE A 264 -6.83 -15.48 -3.72
N ALA A 265 -6.27 -14.70 -2.80
CA ALA A 265 -4.89 -14.86 -2.33
C ALA A 265 -4.79 -14.82 -0.81
N LEU A 266 -3.95 -15.68 -0.25
CA LEU A 266 -3.56 -15.72 1.16
C LEU A 266 -2.17 -15.12 1.27
N VAL A 267 -2.03 -14.03 2.02
CA VAL A 267 -0.78 -13.27 2.12
C VAL A 267 -0.29 -13.27 3.55
N THR A 268 1.00 -13.54 3.74
CA THR A 268 1.68 -13.30 5.02
C THR A 268 3.05 -12.66 4.79
N VAL A 269 3.38 -11.66 5.61
CA VAL A 269 4.60 -10.84 5.51
C VAL A 269 5.46 -11.03 6.76
N SER A 270 6.76 -11.21 6.58
CA SER A 270 7.82 -11.37 7.61
C SER A 270 7.70 -12.56 8.57
N GLY A 271 6.51 -13.13 8.75
CA GLY A 271 6.22 -14.26 9.63
C GLY A 271 5.20 -15.21 9.01
N GLY A 272 5.13 -16.42 9.55
CA GLY A 272 4.16 -17.43 9.14
C GLY A 272 2.73 -17.09 9.56
N ALA A 273 1.77 -17.80 8.97
CA ALA A 273 0.35 -17.66 9.30
C ALA A 273 -0.42 -18.96 9.06
N THR A 274 -1.54 -19.12 9.75
CA THR A 274 -2.54 -20.15 9.44
C THR A 274 -3.84 -19.49 9.05
N PHE A 275 -4.32 -19.79 7.84
CA PHE A 275 -5.58 -19.29 7.29
C PHE A 275 -6.64 -20.37 7.46
N ASN A 276 -7.79 -20.02 8.04
CA ASN A 276 -8.89 -20.94 8.28
C ASN A 276 -10.17 -20.49 7.57
N SER A 277 -11.11 -21.42 7.46
CA SER A 277 -12.39 -21.24 6.79
C SER A 277 -12.21 -20.79 5.33
N ILE A 278 -11.13 -21.21 4.67
CA ILE A 278 -10.84 -20.89 3.26
C ILE A 278 -11.47 -21.93 2.32
N PRO A 279 -11.74 -21.59 1.04
CA PRO A 279 -12.18 -22.57 0.05
C PRO A 279 -11.24 -23.79 -0.04
N ASN A 280 -11.82 -24.97 -0.22
CA ASN A 280 -11.04 -26.15 -0.58
C ASN A 280 -10.59 -26.06 -2.04
N GLY A 281 -9.42 -26.65 -2.33
CA GLY A 281 -8.84 -26.74 -3.67
C GLY A 281 -7.36 -26.43 -3.68
N THR A 282 -6.84 -26.17 -4.86
CA THR A 282 -5.40 -25.97 -5.10
C THR A 282 -5.02 -24.51 -4.88
N TYR A 283 -3.98 -24.30 -4.09
CA TYR A 283 -3.33 -23.01 -3.87
C TYR A 283 -1.88 -23.10 -4.35
N VAL A 284 -1.42 -22.10 -5.09
CA VAL A 284 -0.03 -22.03 -5.56
C VAL A 284 0.60 -20.73 -5.08
N ASP A 285 1.75 -20.85 -4.42
CA ASP A 285 2.50 -19.68 -3.95
C ASP A 285 3.16 -18.93 -5.12
N ALA A 286 2.78 -17.68 -5.32
CA ALA A 286 3.34 -16.81 -6.35
C ALA A 286 4.84 -16.51 -6.14
N VAL A 287 5.35 -16.75 -4.93
CA VAL A 287 6.77 -16.56 -4.61
C VAL A 287 7.58 -17.79 -4.95
N THR A 288 7.22 -18.95 -4.42
CA THR A 288 8.05 -20.17 -4.54
C THR A 288 7.59 -21.15 -5.61
N GLY A 289 6.32 -21.07 -6.04
CA GLY A 289 5.66 -22.09 -6.85
C GLY A 289 5.18 -23.31 -6.05
N ASP A 290 5.35 -23.31 -4.72
CA ASP A 290 4.85 -24.39 -3.86
C ASP A 290 3.33 -24.53 -4.01
N THR A 291 2.88 -25.77 -4.14
CA THR A 291 1.48 -26.12 -4.39
C THR A 291 0.89 -26.85 -3.19
N LYS A 292 -0.25 -26.38 -2.69
CA LYS A 292 -1.00 -26.97 -1.59
C LYS A 292 -2.40 -27.33 -2.04
N ASN A 293 -2.84 -28.54 -1.74
CA ASN A 293 -4.22 -28.97 -1.92
C ASN A 293 -4.94 -28.94 -0.57
N VAL A 294 -5.85 -27.99 -0.40
CA VAL A 294 -6.63 -27.78 0.83
C VAL A 294 -7.91 -28.60 0.75
N THR A 295 -8.16 -29.43 1.76
CA THR A 295 -9.35 -30.31 1.85
C THR A 295 -10.18 -30.11 3.11
N ASN A 296 -9.65 -29.37 4.09
CA ASN A 296 -10.26 -29.12 5.39
C ASN A 296 -10.49 -27.62 5.67
N GLY A 297 -10.41 -26.77 4.65
CA GLY A 297 -10.57 -25.33 4.76
C GLY A 297 -9.50 -24.63 5.59
N SER A 298 -8.30 -25.22 5.74
CA SER A 298 -7.19 -24.62 6.46
C SER A 298 -5.86 -24.77 5.71
N LEU A 299 -5.02 -23.74 5.75
CA LEU A 299 -3.68 -23.75 5.17
C LEU A 299 -2.71 -23.00 6.10
N SER A 300 -1.66 -23.71 6.54
CA SER A 300 -0.56 -23.13 7.31
C SER A 300 0.65 -22.84 6.43
N VAL A 301 1.20 -21.64 6.58
CA VAL A 301 2.39 -21.16 5.88
C VAL A 301 3.49 -20.89 6.90
N SER A 302 4.61 -21.58 6.73
CA SER A 302 5.85 -21.26 7.45
C SER A 302 6.62 -20.17 6.71
N LEU A 303 6.93 -19.08 7.40
CA LEU A 303 7.72 -17.97 6.86
C LEU A 303 8.50 -17.30 7.98
N SER A 304 9.72 -16.87 7.65
CA SER A 304 10.54 -16.02 8.51
C SER A 304 11.40 -15.08 7.66
N GLY A 305 11.93 -14.05 8.32
CA GLY A 305 12.81 -13.05 7.71
C GLY A 305 12.04 -11.78 7.36
N LYS A 306 12.53 -10.65 7.89
CA LYS A 306 11.92 -9.34 7.67
C LYS A 306 11.93 -8.97 6.18
N GLY A 307 10.78 -8.55 5.66
CA GLY A 307 10.60 -8.22 4.25
C GLY A 307 10.36 -9.43 3.33
N ASN A 308 10.34 -10.65 3.86
CA ASN A 308 9.92 -11.82 3.11
C ASN A 308 8.38 -11.88 3.03
N VAL A 309 7.85 -12.54 2.00
CA VAL A 309 6.40 -12.67 1.77
C VAL A 309 6.06 -14.03 1.19
N ARG A 310 4.84 -14.51 1.44
CA ARG A 310 4.21 -15.64 0.76
C ARG A 310 2.84 -15.22 0.26
N VAL A 311 2.49 -15.64 -0.96
CA VAL A 311 1.24 -15.27 -1.63
C VAL A 311 0.64 -16.53 -2.25
N TYR A 312 -0.11 -17.29 -1.48
CA TYR A 312 -0.80 -18.49 -1.96
C TYR A 312 -2.08 -18.10 -2.70
N VAL A 313 -2.09 -18.27 -4.01
CA VAL A 313 -3.22 -17.92 -4.87
C VAL A 313 -4.08 -19.16 -5.13
N TYR A 314 -5.38 -19.03 -4.89
CA TYR A 314 -6.36 -20.07 -5.21
C TYR A 314 -6.48 -20.23 -6.72
N ASN A 315 -6.39 -21.47 -7.19
CA ASN A 315 -6.62 -21.81 -8.59
C ASN A 315 -8.12 -22.03 -8.83
N SER A 316 -8.83 -20.95 -9.12
CA SER A 316 -10.27 -20.97 -9.38
C SER A 316 -10.59 -21.41 -10.81
N SER A 317 -11.88 -21.56 -11.13
CA SER A 317 -12.32 -21.85 -12.49
C SER A 317 -12.16 -20.68 -13.46
N LEU A 318 -12.13 -19.44 -12.96
CA LEU A 318 -12.01 -18.23 -13.77
C LEU A 318 -10.58 -17.65 -13.77
N THR A 319 -9.77 -18.00 -12.78
CA THR A 319 -8.42 -17.44 -12.65
C THR A 319 -7.46 -18.51 -12.16
N SER A 320 -6.59 -18.94 -13.07
CA SER A 320 -5.49 -19.83 -12.72
C SER A 320 -4.52 -19.13 -11.77
N ALA A 321 -3.98 -19.88 -10.80
CA ALA A 321 -2.88 -19.38 -10.00
C ALA A 321 -1.64 -19.19 -10.89
N PRO A 322 -0.87 -18.10 -10.73
CA PRO A 322 0.18 -17.74 -11.70
C PRO A 322 1.43 -18.62 -11.63
N GLY A 323 1.51 -19.55 -10.68
CA GLY A 323 2.74 -20.29 -10.41
C GLY A 323 3.83 -19.38 -9.83
N LYS A 324 5.10 -19.81 -9.92
CA LYS A 324 6.22 -18.99 -9.48
C LYS A 324 6.41 -17.77 -10.38
N VAL A 325 6.24 -16.58 -9.80
CA VAL A 325 6.45 -15.27 -10.47
C VAL A 325 7.70 -14.58 -9.92
N ALA A 326 8.01 -14.79 -8.64
CA ALA A 326 9.06 -14.03 -7.98
C ALA A 326 10.47 -14.31 -8.53
N GLU A 327 11.24 -13.23 -8.66
CA GLU A 327 12.68 -13.27 -8.80
C GLU A 327 13.31 -13.16 -7.41
N TYR A 328 14.03 -14.20 -6.97
CA TYR A 328 14.60 -14.20 -5.63
C TYR A 328 15.68 -13.13 -5.46
N GLY A 329 15.73 -12.58 -4.25
CA GLY A 329 16.69 -11.55 -3.87
C GLY A 329 17.09 -11.68 -2.40
N ASN A 330 17.57 -10.59 -1.83
CA ASN A 330 18.07 -10.59 -0.45
C ASN A 330 16.96 -10.88 0.57
N TYR A 331 15.73 -10.43 0.28
CA TYR A 331 14.57 -10.48 1.18
C TYR A 331 13.54 -11.54 0.78
N ILE A 332 13.05 -11.52 -0.46
CA ILE A 332 12.12 -12.52 -0.99
C ILE A 332 12.90 -13.76 -1.43
N ARG A 333 12.56 -14.90 -0.83
CA ARG A 333 13.20 -16.20 -1.03
C ARG A 333 12.18 -17.32 -1.10
#